data_AF-A0A4R6CRN4-F1
#
_entry.id   AF-A0A4R6CRN4-F1
#
_cell.length_a   1.000
_cell.length_b   1.000
_cell.length_c   1.000
_cell.angle_alpha   90.00
_cell.angle_beta   90.00
_cell.angle_gamma   90.00
#
_symmetry.space_group_name_H-M   'P 1'
#
loop_
_entity.id
_entity.type
_entity.pdbx_description
1 polymer ?
#
loop_
_entity_poly.entity_id
_entity_poly.type
_entity_poly.pdbx_seq_one_letter_code
_entity_poly.pdbx_strand_id
1 'polypeptide(L)' 'MDSLHSIMDKRKKGTHLLLEERVIIQTRLKDHCSLRSIAREIGCSPSTIHYEIKRGAVKL' A
#
# COMPACT_ATOMS: atom_id res chain seq x y z
N MET A 1 18.88 -19.31 -10.85
CA MET A 1 17.54 -19.08 -10.25
C MET A 1 17.63 -17.72 -9.58
N ASP A 2 17.59 -16.71 -10.45
CA ASP A 2 18.09 -15.38 -10.14
C ASP A 2 16.99 -14.63 -9.41
N SER A 3 17.18 -14.59 -8.09
CA SER A 3 16.35 -13.86 -7.15
C SER A 3 16.38 -12.38 -7.55
N LEU A 4 15.36 -11.97 -8.32
CA LEU A 4 15.04 -10.58 -8.62
C LEU A 4 14.75 -9.90 -7.29
N HIS A 5 15.80 -9.46 -6.61
CA HIS A 5 15.73 -8.60 -5.46
C HIS A 5 15.14 -7.27 -5.94
N SER A 6 13.82 -7.22 -5.87
CA SER A 6 12.91 -6.09 -5.98
C SER A 6 13.65 -4.75 -5.85
N ILE A 7 14.05 -4.19 -6.99
CA ILE A 7 14.38 -2.77 -7.15
C ILE A 7 13.05 -2.03 -7.11
N MET A 8 12.40 -2.08 -5.97
CA MET A 8 11.41 -1.09 -5.56
C MET A 8 12.08 -0.41 -4.40
N ASP A 9 12.41 0.88 -4.56
CA ASP A 9 13.02 1.69 -3.52
C ASP A 9 12.44 1.32 -2.18
N LYS A 10 13.29 0.72 -1.32
CA LYS A 10 12.84 0.18 -0.03
C LYS A 10 12.31 1.35 0.78
N ARG A 11 10.99 1.48 0.74
CA ARG A 11 10.23 2.47 1.48
C ARG A 11 10.81 2.58 2.89
N LYS A 12 11.29 3.78 3.28
CA LYS A 12 12.00 3.95 4.55
C LYS A 12 11.06 3.56 5.69
N LYS A 13 11.51 2.64 6.55
CA LYS A 13 10.71 2.17 7.70
C LYS A 13 10.33 3.37 8.58
N GLY A 14 9.06 3.42 8.99
CA GLY A 14 8.52 4.52 9.80
C GLY A 14 8.01 5.73 9.00
N THR A 15 8.04 5.67 7.66
CA THR A 15 7.36 6.67 6.83
C THR A 15 5.85 6.47 6.82
N HIS A 16 5.12 7.57 6.92
CA HIS A 16 3.67 7.57 6.74
C HIS A 16 3.31 7.40 5.25
N LEU A 17 2.08 6.97 4.99
CA LEU A 17 1.53 6.97 3.64
C LEU A 17 1.32 8.42 3.19
N LEU A 18 1.74 8.72 1.97
CA LEU A 18 1.45 9.95 1.26
C LEU A 18 -0.03 9.97 0.83
N LEU A 19 -0.52 11.16 0.48
CA LEU A 19 -1.89 11.32 0.00
C LEU A 19 -2.16 10.47 -1.25
N GLU A 20 -1.23 10.45 -2.19
CA GLU A 20 -1.31 9.66 -3.43
C GLU A 20 -1.52 8.18 -3.15
N GLU A 21 -0.76 7.64 -2.21
CA GLU A 21 -0.82 6.22 -1.84
C GLU A 21 -2.12 5.89 -1.12
N ARG A 22 -2.64 6.83 -0.32
CA ARG A 22 -3.95 6.71 0.30
C ARG A 22 -5.07 6.71 -0.74
N VAL A 23 -4.97 7.56 -1.77
CA VAL A 23 -5.90 7.57 -2.91
C VAL A 23 -5.83 6.22 -3.66
N ILE A 24 -4.63 5.69 -3.93
CA ILE A 24 -4.45 4.37 -4.57
C ILE A 24 -5.14 3.28 -3.74
N ILE A 25 -4.90 3.25 -2.42
CA ILE A 25 -5.54 2.27 -1.53
C ILE A 25 -7.07 2.35 -1.67
N GLN A 26 -7.65 3.54 -1.62
CA GLN A 26 -9.10 3.72 -1.70
C GLN A 26 -9.68 3.30 -3.05
N THR A 27 -9.05 3.70 -4.15
CA THR A 27 -9.48 3.34 -5.50
C THR A 27 -9.44 1.83 -5.69
N ARG A 28 -8.33 1.18 -5.29
CA ARG A 28 -8.20 -0.27 -5.42
C ARG A 28 -9.14 -1.06 -4.53
N LEU A 29 -9.48 -0.53 -3.35
CA LEU A 29 -10.51 -1.14 -2.50
C LEU A 29 -11.90 -1.07 -3.15
N LYS A 30 -12.23 0.04 -3.83
CA LYS A 30 -13.46 0.16 -4.63
C LYS A 30 -13.45 -0.81 -5.81
N ASP A 31 -12.29 -1.07 -6.40
CA ASP A 31 -12.09 -2.07 -7.45
C ASP A 31 -12.07 -3.53 -6.92
N HIS A 32 -12.39 -3.76 -5.64
CA HIS A 32 -12.37 -5.07 -4.98
C HIS A 32 -11.01 -5.81 -5.04
N CYS A 33 -9.91 -5.07 -5.14
CA CYS A 33 -8.57 -5.65 -5.13
C CYS A 33 -8.21 -6.19 -3.74
N SER A 34 -7.41 -7.26 -3.70
CA SER A 34 -6.92 -7.82 -2.44
C SER A 34 -5.89 -6.88 -1.79
N LEU A 35 -5.86 -6.83 -0.46
CA LEU A 35 -4.89 -6.01 0.30
C LEU A 35 -3.43 -6.33 -0.07
N ARG A 36 -3.13 -7.59 -0.42
CA ARG A 36 -1.79 -8.01 -0.83
C ARG A 36 -1.42 -7.44 -2.20
N SER A 37 -2.37 -7.41 -3.14
CA SER A 37 -2.18 -6.81 -4.46
C SER A 37 -1.87 -5.31 -4.35
N ILE A 38 -2.65 -4.60 -3.53
CA ILE A 38 -2.46 -3.15 -3.29
C ILE A 38 -1.11 -2.89 -2.61
N ALA A 39 -0.74 -3.70 -1.63
CA ALA A 39 0.54 -3.58 -0.92
C ALA A 39 1.73 -3.75 -1.87
N ARG A 40 1.62 -4.67 -2.83
CA ARG A 40 2.63 -4.87 -3.87
C ARG A 40 2.69 -3.71 -4.87
N GLU A 41 1.56 -3.09 -5.22
CA GLU A 41 1.52 -1.90 -6.08
C GLU A 41 2.22 -0.71 -5.42
N ILE A 42 2.00 -0.49 -4.12
CA ILE A 42 2.56 0.64 -3.36
C ILE A 42 3.98 0.35 -2.81
N GLY A 43 4.38 -0.92 -2.73
CA GLY A 43 5.64 -1.32 -2.09
C GLY A 43 5.62 -1.18 -0.57
N CYS A 44 4.45 -1.39 0.06
CA CYS A 44 4.29 -1.37 1.51
C CYS A 44 3.86 -2.74 2.05
N SER A 45 3.75 -2.89 3.37
CA SER A 45 3.28 -4.15 3.96
C SER A 45 1.75 -4.24 3.89
N PRO A 46 1.14 -5.43 3.73
CA PRO A 46 -0.31 -5.59 3.83
C PRO A 46 -0.87 -5.07 5.17
N SER A 47 -0.08 -5.18 6.25
CA SER A 47 -0.43 -4.62 7.55
C SER A 47 -0.54 -3.10 7.52
N THR A 48 0.33 -2.40 6.78
CA THR A 48 0.25 -0.94 6.59
C THR A 48 -1.10 -0.54 6.01
N ILE A 49 -1.57 -1.26 4.99
CA ILE A 49 -2.88 -1.02 4.37
C ILE A 49 -4.01 -1.34 5.36
N HIS A 50 -3.92 -2.47 6.07
CA HIS A 50 -4.91 -2.81 7.10
C HIS A 50 -5.07 -1.71 8.14
N TYR A 51 -3.96 -1.15 8.64
CA TYR A 51 -4.01 -0.05 9.60
C TYR A 51 -4.55 1.25 9.00
N GLU A 52 -4.25 1.55 7.73
CA GLU A 52 -4.82 2.71 7.05
C GLU A 52 -6.35 2.59 6.94
N ILE A 53 -6.85 1.42 6.53
CA ILE A 53 -8.30 1.15 6.48
C ILE A 53 -8.94 1.26 7.87
N LYS A 54 -8.31 0.64 8.88
CA LYS A 54 -8.81 0.62 10.26
C LYS A 54 -8.87 2.02 10.88
N ARG A 55 -7.95 2.93 10.52
CA ARG A 55 -7.96 4.32 10.99
C ARG A 55 -9.10 5.16 10.39
N GLY A 56 -9.78 4.64 9.38
CA GLY A 56 -10.74 5.39 8.58
C GLY A 56 -10.00 6.01 7.40
N ALA A 57 -10.32 5.51 6.20
CA ALA A 57 -9.88 6.13 4.97
C ALA A 57 -10.29 7.61 4.99
N VAL A 58 -9.35 8.52 4.72
CA VAL A 58 -9.64 9.95 4.54
C VAL A 58 -10.85 10.04 3.59
N LYS A 59 -11.96 10.63 4.03
CA LYS A 59 -13.05 10.95 3.10
C LYS A 59 -12.47 11.96 2.10
N LEU A 60 -12.18 11.48 0.89
CA LEU A 60 -11.86 12.34 -0.26
C LEU A 60 -13.08 13.19 -0.61
#